data_AF-A0A8B3PRR4-F1
#
_entry.id   AF-A0A8B3PRR4-F1
#
_cell.length_a   1.000
_cell.length_b   1.000
_cell.length_c   1.000
_cell.angle_alpha   90.00
_cell.angle_beta   90.00
_cell.angle_gamma   90.00
#
_symmetry.space_group_name_H-M   'P 1'
#
loop_
_entity.id
_entity.type
_entity.pdbx_description
1 polymer ?
#
loop_
_entity_poly.entity_id
_entity_poly.type
_entity_poly.pdbx_seq_one_letter_code
_entity_poly.pdbx_strand_id
1 'polypeptide(L)' 'MEGPHGPALTFHALRRAFKTSIAERLIPEAQWADHAKALVRKLTDKAHVDSGLVDWIIRK' A
#
# COMPACT_ATOMS: atom_id res chain seq x y z
N MET A 1 5.97 -1.01 -24.59
CA MET A 1 5.84 0.40 -24.16
C MET A 1 4.75 0.45 -23.11
N GLU A 2 5.07 1.03 -21.96
CA GLU A 2 4.30 0.97 -20.73
C GLU A 2 2.92 1.63 -20.91
N GLY A 3 1.86 0.95 -20.45
CA GLY A 3 0.47 1.39 -20.62
C GLY A 3 0.13 2.64 -19.81
N PRO A 4 -0.98 3.35 -20.14
CA PRO A 4 -1.27 4.72 -19.73
C PRO A 4 -1.85 4.82 -18.31
N HIS A 5 -1.31 4.09 -17.35
CA HIS A 5 -1.79 4.11 -15.97
C HIS A 5 -0.94 5.09 -15.16
N GLY A 6 -1.36 6.36 -15.16
CA GLY A 6 -0.72 7.40 -14.34
C GLY A 6 -0.68 7.05 -12.84
N PRO A 7 0.07 7.83 -12.03
CA PRO A 7 0.35 7.55 -10.62
C PRO A 7 -0.90 7.36 -9.72
N ALA A 8 -2.06 7.87 -10.12
CA ALA A 8 -3.30 7.65 -9.37
C ALA A 8 -3.75 6.17 -9.35
N LEU A 9 -3.55 5.44 -10.45
CA LEU A 9 -3.97 4.04 -10.55
C LEU A 9 -3.10 3.11 -9.69
N THR A 10 -1.82 3.45 -9.49
CA THR A 10 -0.92 2.72 -8.61
C THR A 10 -1.29 2.87 -7.14
N PHE A 11 -1.76 4.04 -6.68
CA PHE A 11 -2.20 4.23 -5.29
C PHE A 11 -3.49 3.46 -4.96
N HIS A 12 -4.47 3.46 -5.86
CA HIS A 12 -5.69 2.65 -5.68
C HIS A 12 -5.39 1.14 -5.71
N ALA A 13 -4.49 0.70 -6.58
CA ALA A 13 -4.03 -0.69 -6.63
C ALA A 13 -3.31 -1.09 -5.32
N LEU A 14 -2.42 -0.23 -4.81
CA LEU A 14 -1.74 -0.42 -3.53
C LEU A 14 -2.73 -0.59 -2.38
N ARG A 15 -3.72 0.30 -2.29
CA ARG A 15 -4.75 0.23 -1.24
C ARG A 15 -5.58 -1.05 -1.35
N ARG A 16 -5.92 -1.48 -2.56
CA ARG A 16 -6.66 -2.73 -2.77
C ARG A 16 -5.82 -3.95 -2.39
N ALA A 17 -4.56 -4.01 -2.82
CA ALA A 17 -3.62 -5.07 -2.46
C ALA A 17 -3.37 -5.14 -0.95
N PHE A 18 -3.26 -3.98 -0.29
CA PHE A 18 -3.18 -3.89 1.16
C PHE A 18 -4.43 -4.50 1.83
N LYS A 19 -5.63 -4.04 1.46
CA LYS A 19 -6.91 -4.52 2.02
C LYS A 19 -7.10 -6.02 1.82
N THR A 20 -6.77 -6.54 0.64
CA THR A 20 -6.79 -7.99 0.36
C THR A 20 -5.80 -8.72 1.28
N SER A 21 -4.57 -8.23 1.38
CA SER A 21 -3.52 -8.90 2.15
C SER A 21 -3.81 -8.95 3.66
N ILE A 22 -4.39 -7.88 4.25
CA ILE A 22 -4.78 -7.90 5.67
C ILE A 22 -5.95 -8.83 5.94
N ALA A 23 -6.87 -8.99 4.97
CA ALA A 23 -8.00 -9.90 5.09
C ALA A 23 -7.57 -11.37 4.94
N GLU A 24 -6.71 -11.68 3.97
CA GLU A 24 -6.21 -13.04 3.73
C GLU A 24 -5.30 -13.54 4.85
N ARG A 25 -4.45 -12.66 5.40
CA ARG A 25 -3.47 -13.01 6.43
C ARG A 25 -3.94 -12.70 7.85
N LEU A 26 -5.16 -12.19 8.01
CA LEU A 26 -5.73 -11.76 9.29
C LEU A 26 -4.77 -10.87 10.08
N ILE A 27 -4.17 -9.88 9.39
CA ILE A 27 -3.16 -9.01 10.00
C ILE A 27 -3.87 -8.11 11.01
N PRO A 28 -3.43 -8.06 12.28
CA PRO A 28 -4.03 -7.20 13.28
C PRO A 28 -3.73 -5.72 13.00
N GLU A 29 -4.65 -4.83 13.41
CA GLU A 29 -4.54 -3.38 13.18
C GLU A 29 -3.22 -2.77 13.66
N ALA A 30 -2.67 -3.30 14.76
CA ALA A 30 -1.36 -2.90 15.28
C ALA A 30 -0.20 -3.09 14.27
N GLN A 31 -0.35 -4.02 13.32
CA GLN A 31 0.66 -4.33 12.30
C GLN A 31 0.34 -3.71 10.93
N TRP A 32 -0.79 -3.02 10.77
CA TRP A 32 -1.21 -2.45 9.50
C TRP A 32 -0.23 -1.41 8.95
N ALA A 33 0.31 -0.57 9.83
CA ALA A 33 1.28 0.46 9.45
C ALA A 33 2.59 -0.11 8.92
N ASP A 34 3.10 -1.16 9.57
CA ASP A 34 4.32 -1.84 9.13
C ASP A 34 4.09 -2.58 7.81
N HIS A 35 2.98 -3.29 7.71
CA HIS A 35 2.60 -4.02 6.50
C HIS A 35 2.36 -3.10 5.30
N ALA A 36 1.69 -1.97 5.49
CA ALA A 36 1.49 -0.97 4.45
C ALA A 36 2.82 -0.38 3.96
N LYS A 37 3.75 -0.06 4.87
CA LYS A 37 5.10 0.40 4.50
C LYS A 37 5.85 -0.64 3.69
N ALA A 38 5.85 -1.90 4.13
CA ALA A 38 6.49 -2.99 3.42
C ALA A 38 5.91 -3.18 2.00
N LEU A 39 4.58 -3.10 1.86
CA LEU A 39 3.89 -3.23 0.58
C LEU A 39 4.24 -2.08 -0.38
N VAL A 40 4.22 -0.83 0.10
CA VAL A 40 4.58 0.34 -0.70
C VAL A 40 6.04 0.29 -1.13
N ARG A 41 6.96 -0.03 -0.20
CA ARG A 41 8.38 -0.18 -0.52
C ARG A 41 8.62 -1.25 -1.59
N LYS A 42 7.94 -2.39 -1.48
CA LYS A 42 8.06 -3.51 -2.43
C LYS A 42 7.58 -3.16 -3.84
N LEU A 43 6.54 -2.32 -3.95
CA LEU A 43 5.91 -2.01 -5.24
C LEU A 43 6.41 -0.73 -5.90
N THR A 44 6.98 0.20 -5.12
CA THR A 44 7.51 1.47 -5.64
C THR A 44 9.03 1.50 -5.72
N ASP A 45 9.70 0.47 -5.17
CA ASP A 45 11.17 0.41 -4.96
C ASP A 45 11.74 1.60 -4.16
N LYS A 46 10.86 2.43 -3.58
CA LYS A 46 11.28 3.60 -2.82
C LYS A 46 11.72 3.19 -1.42
N ALA A 47 12.94 3.57 -1.07
CA ALA A 47 13.45 3.41 0.29
C ALA A 47 12.68 4.27 1.31
N HIS A 48 12.19 5.44 0.88
CA HIS A 48 11.37 6.32 1.71
C HIS A 48 9.90 6.17 1.37
N VAL A 49 9.13 5.68 2.34
CA VAL A 49 7.67 5.61 2.27
C VAL A 49 7.09 6.77 3.05
N ASP A 50 6.33 7.61 2.37
CA ASP A 50 5.67 8.76 2.98
C ASP A 50 4.65 8.31 4.02
N SER A 51 4.71 8.90 5.23
CA SER A 51 3.82 8.51 6.33
C SER A 51 2.37 8.92 6.06
N GLY A 52 2.14 9.99 5.29
CA GLY A 52 0.79 10.41 4.87
C GLY A 52 0.17 9.43 3.88
N LEU A 53 0.99 8.83 3.01
CA LEU A 53 0.54 7.75 2.12
C LEU A 53 0.13 6.49 2.90
N VAL A 54 0.92 6.12 3.91
CA VAL A 54 0.61 4.97 4.78
C VAL A 54 -0.71 5.19 5.52
N ASP A 55 -0.89 6.37 6.10
CA ASP A 55 -2.13 6.75 6.77
C ASP A 55 -3.33 6.70 5.81
N TRP A 56 -3.17 7.21 4.58
CA TRP A 56 -4.21 7.14 3.56
C TRP A 56 -4.57 5.70 3.13
N ILE A 57 -3.59 4.81 3.06
CA ILE A 57 -3.81 3.39 2.73
C ILE A 57 -4.60 2.68 3.85
N ILE A 58 -4.26 2.98 5.10
CA ILE A 58 -4.85 2.36 6.30
C ILE A 58 -6.25 2.89 6.58
N ARG A 59 -6.51 4.17 6.29
CA ARG A 59 -7.84 4.76 6.49
C ARG A 59 -8.92 3.97 5.74
N LYS A 60 -10.08 3.81 6.39
CA LYS A 60 -11.20 2.99 5.90
C LYS A 60 -11.73 3.48 4.56
#